data_AF-A0A945E481-F1
#
_entry.id   AF-A0A945E481-F1
#
_cell.length_a   1.000
_cell.length_b   1.000
_cell.length_c   1.000
_cell.angle_alpha   90.00
_cell.angle_beta   90.00
_cell.angle_gamma   90.00
#
_symmetry.space_group_name_H-M   'P 1'
#
loop_
_entity.id
_entity.type
_entity.pdbx_description
1 polymer ?
#
loop_
_entity_poly.entity_id
_entity_poly.type
_entity_poly.pdbx_seq_one_letter_code
_entity_poly.pdbx_strand_id
1 'polypeptide(L)' 'VALAAPAGDLCESMIKRDLGIKDMGSILLGHGGLMDRFDALLFVLPATYYTARLLDLFAT' A
#
# COMPACT_ATOMS: atom_id res chain seq x y z
N VAL A 1 -4.94 6.79 7.72
CA VAL A 1 -3.62 6.10 7.67
C VAL A 1 -3.62 4.81 8.49
N ALA A 2 -3.88 4.83 9.80
CA ALA A 2 -3.75 3.66 10.68
C ALA A 2 -4.58 2.41 10.29
N LEU A 3 -5.73 2.58 9.62
CA LEU A 3 -6.54 1.46 9.11
C LEU A 3 -6.17 1.07 7.68
N ALA A 4 -5.87 2.07 6.83
CA ALA A 4 -5.59 1.86 5.41
C ALA A 4 -4.22 1.22 5.13
N ALA A 5 -3.22 1.53 5.96
CA ALA A 5 -1.88 0.96 5.82
C ALA A 5 -1.84 -0.56 6.04
N PRO A 6 -2.31 -1.11 7.19
CA PRO A 6 -2.35 -2.56 7.39
C PRO A 6 -3.33 -3.27 6.43
N ALA A 7 -4.38 -2.60 5.95
CA ALA A 7 -5.24 -3.16 4.91
C ALA A 7 -4.51 -3.37 3.57
N GLY A 8 -3.61 -2.45 3.19
CA GLY A 8 -2.77 -2.58 2.00
C GLY A 8 -1.76 -3.72 2.10
N ASP A 9 -1.06 -3.81 3.23
CA ASP A 9 -0.08 -4.88 3.52
C ASP A 9 -0.71 -6.28 3.52
N LEU A 10 -1.92 -6.42 4.10
CA LEU A 10 -2.67 -7.67 4.05
C LEU A 10 -3.14 -8.02 2.63
N CYS A 11 -3.62 -7.04 1.86
CA CYS A 11 -4.00 -7.28 0.46
C CYS A 11 -2.81 -7.76 -0.36
N GLU A 12 -1.66 -7.11 -0.22
CA GLU A 12 -0.45 -7.52 -0.92
C GLU A 12 0.01 -8.92 -0.50
N SER A 13 -0.03 -9.23 0.80
CA SER A 13 0.27 -10.56 1.33
C SER A 13 -0.65 -11.65 0.76
N MET A 14 -1.94 -11.35 0.54
CA MET A 14 -2.87 -12.28 -0.11
C MET A 14 -2.50 -12.52 -1.57
N ILE A 15 -2.20 -11.46 -2.33
CA ILE A 15 -1.81 -11.59 -3.74
C ILE A 15 -0.49 -12.37 -3.86
N LYS A 16 0.47 -12.14 -2.96
CA LYS A 16 1.72 -12.92 -2.88
C LYS A 16 1.45 -14.42 -2.68
N ARG A 17 0.50 -14.78 -1.82
CA ARG A 17 0.10 -16.19 -1.59
C ARG A 17 -0.58 -16.81 -2.82
N ASP A 18 -1.47 -16.09 -3.48
CA ASP A 18 -2.16 -16.59 -4.68
C ASP A 18 -1.20 -16.82 -5.85
N LEU A 19 -0.15 -15.99 -5.97
CA LEU A 19 0.87 -16.14 -7.00
C LEU A 19 1.99 -17.13 -6.61
N GLY A 20 2.00 -17.64 -5.37
CA GLY A 20 3.04 -18.55 -4.87
C GLY A 20 4.44 -17.93 -4.81
N ILE A 21 4.53 -16.59 -4.87
CA ILE A 21 5.78 -15.83 -4.85
C ILE A 21 5.91 -15.11 -3.51
N LYS A 22 7.14 -15.08 -2.99
CA LYS A 22 7.42 -14.42 -1.72
C LYS A 22 7.68 -12.92 -1.87
N ASP A 23 8.31 -12.53 -2.99
CA ASP A 23 8.65 -11.14 -3.31
C ASP A 23 8.16 -10.83 -4.73
N MET A 24 7.42 -9.73 -4.88
CA MET A 24 6.84 -9.28 -6.16
C MET A 24 7.86 -8.66 -7.12
N GLY A 25 9.14 -8.57 -6.74
CA GLY A 25 10.20 -8.11 -7.62
C GLY A 25 11.58 -8.11 -6.96
N SER A 26 12.64 -8.30 -7.74
CA SER A 26 14.03 -8.30 -7.26
C SER A 26 14.82 -7.05 -7.68
N ILE A 27 14.12 -5.95 -8.02
CA ILE A 27 14.76 -4.74 -8.59
C ILE A 27 15.84 -4.15 -7.67
N LEU A 28 15.66 -4.27 -6.35
CA LEU A 28 16.70 -3.94 -5.36
C LEU A 28 17.33 -5.23 -4.83
N LEU A 29 18.49 -5.61 -5.39
CA LEU A 29 19.26 -6.76 -4.91
C LEU A 29 19.50 -6.65 -3.39
N GLY A 30 18.82 -7.51 -2.61
CA GLY A 30 19.02 -7.68 -1.17
C GLY A 30 18.09 -6.88 -0.23
N HIS A 31 17.11 -6.13 -0.73
CA HIS A 31 16.27 -5.23 0.09
C HIS A 31 14.76 -5.56 0.12
N GLY A 32 14.36 -6.75 -0.35
CA GLY A 32 12.95 -7.15 -0.47
C GLY A 32 12.27 -6.57 -1.71
N GLY A 33 11.01 -6.95 -1.93
CA GLY A 33 10.20 -6.45 -3.04
C GLY A 33 10.00 -4.93 -3.01
N LEU A 34 10.08 -4.27 -4.18
CA LEU A 34 9.67 -2.86 -4.30
C LEU A 34 8.18 -2.69 -3.92
N MET A 35 7.36 -3.69 -4.22
CA MET A 35 5.93 -3.69 -3.91
C MET A 35 5.63 -3.70 -2.41
N ASP A 36 6.44 -4.38 -1.57
CA ASP A 36 6.33 -4.35 -0.09
C ASP A 36 6.54 -2.95 0.52
N ARG A 37 6.96 -1.96 -0.27
CA ARG A 37 7.05 -0.56 0.19
C ARG A 37 5.90 0.31 -0.32
N PHE A 38 5.24 -0.13 -1.39
CA PHE A 38 4.18 0.61 -2.06
C PHE A 38 2.78 0.05 -1.76
N ASP A 39 2.68 -1.17 -1.26
CA ASP A 39 1.47 -1.86 -0.79
C ASP A 39 0.59 -1.00 0.14
N ALA A 40 1.18 -0.45 1.20
CA ALA A 40 0.48 0.42 2.14
C ALA A 40 0.19 1.79 1.48
N LEU A 41 1.10 2.31 0.66
CA LEU A 41 0.96 3.59 -0.04
C LEU A 41 -0.21 3.58 -1.04
N LEU A 42 -0.44 2.47 -1.73
CA LEU A 42 -1.53 2.28 -2.68
C LEU A 42 -2.91 2.41 -2.04
N PHE A 43 -3.06 1.97 -0.78
CA PHE A 43 -4.30 2.12 -0.03
C PHE A 43 -4.35 3.43 0.78
N VAL A 44 -3.21 3.88 1.31
CA VAL A 44 -3.13 5.09 2.14
C VAL A 44 -3.33 6.37 1.31
N LEU A 45 -2.80 6.47 0.10
CA LEU A 45 -2.95 7.66 -0.76
C LEU A 45 -4.41 7.98 -1.08
N PRO A 46 -5.21 7.08 -1.69
CA PRO A 46 -6.61 7.37 -1.97
C PRO A 46 -7.42 7.56 -0.68
N ALA A 47 -7.20 6.73 0.36
CA ALA A 47 -7.91 6.87 1.62
C ALA A 47 -7.67 8.24 2.27
N THR A 48 -6.42 8.72 2.26
CA THR A 48 -6.07 10.03 2.83
C THR A 48 -6.59 11.16 1.96
N TYR A 49 -6.53 11.05 0.63
CA TYR A 49 -7.11 12.04 -0.28
C TYR A 49 -8.60 12.23 -0.06
N TYR A 50 -9.39 11.15 -0.03
CA TYR A 50 -10.82 11.23 0.22
C TYR A 50 -11.14 11.71 1.63
N THR A 51 -10.37 11.31 2.64
CA THR A 51 -10.55 11.82 4.01
C THR A 51 -10.28 13.32 4.07
N ALA A 52 -9.21 13.81 3.44
CA ALA A 52 -8.88 15.23 3.40
C ALA A 52 -9.91 16.04 2.59
N ARG A 53 -10.42 15.49 1.48
CA ARG A 53 -11.51 16.08 0.70
C ARG A 53 -12.81 16.18 1.51
N LEU A 54 -13.15 15.13 2.26
CA LEU A 54 -14.35 15.08 3.11
C LEU A 54 -14.27 16.05 4.29
N LEU A 55 -13.06 16.25 4.83
CA LEU A 55 -12.78 17.25 5.86
C LEU A 55 -12.55 18.67 5.28
N ASP A 56 -12.77 18.85 3.97
CA ASP A 56 -12.55 20.11 3.23
C ASP A 56 -11.19 20.77 3.50
N LEU A 57 -10.16 19.95 3.76
CA LEU A 57 -8.77 20.40 4.00
C LEU A 57 -8.14 21.12 2.79
N PHE A 58 -8.77 21.03 1.61
CA PHE A 58 -8.36 21.71 0.38
C PHE A 58 -9.32 22.83 -0.03
N ALA A 59 -10.34 23.15 0.79
CA ALA A 59 -11.18 24.32 0.60
C ALA A 59 -10.44 25.56 1.10
N THR A 60 -9.56 26.11 0.26
CA THR A 60 -9.02 27.46 0.34
C THR A 60 -8.77 27.96 -1.07
#